data_AF-A0A2A3T456-F1
#
_entry.id   AF-A0A2A3T456-F1
#
_cell.length_a   1.000
_cell.length_b   1.000
_cell.length_c   1.000
_cell.angle_alpha   90.00
_cell.angle_beta   90.00
_cell.angle_gamma   90.00
#
_symmetry.space_group_name_H-M   'P 1'
#
loop_
_entity.id
_entity.type
_entity.pdbx_description
1 polymer ?
#
loop_
_entity_poly.entity_id
_entity_poly.type
_entity_poly.pdbx_seq_one_letter_code
_entity_poly.pdbx_strand_id
1 'polypeptide(L)'
;NLTDNVFNKEVEKEIIAVDDIKYEKVQWVDTKSSCEDESCKDIHQNIGKWNTNFFGDFNEFGFLNIPLFQALTSTVIMEEDDNVTNQWTVLRAMDE
;
A
#
# COMPACT_ATOMS: atom_id res chain seq x y z
N ASN A 1 5.49 -8.49 -14.85
CA ASN A 1 6.24 -7.89 -13.73
C ASN A 1 5.64 -8.41 -12.40
N LEU A 2 6.36 -8.39 -11.27
CA LEU A 2 5.82 -8.73 -9.95
C LEU A 2 4.60 -7.87 -9.62
N THR A 3 4.68 -6.57 -9.92
CA THR A 3 3.57 -5.63 -9.73
C THR A 3 2.33 -6.04 -10.52
N ASP A 4 2.48 -6.49 -11.77
CA ASP A 4 1.35 -6.95 -12.57
C ASP A 4 0.73 -8.23 -12.00
N ASN A 5 1.55 -9.13 -11.44
CA ASN A 5 1.09 -10.39 -10.87
C ASN A 5 0.21 -10.12 -9.63
N VAL A 6 0.69 -9.28 -8.70
CA VAL A 6 -0.10 -8.83 -7.55
C VAL A 6 -1.37 -8.14 -8.00
N PHE A 7 -1.24 -7.15 -8.88
CA PHE A 7 -2.36 -6.35 -9.35
C PHE A 7 -3.40 -7.20 -10.09
N ASN A 8 -3.01 -8.32 -10.72
CA ASN A 8 -3.96 -9.19 -11.44
C ASN A 8 -4.63 -10.26 -10.60
N LYS A 9 -4.02 -10.69 -9.48
CA LYS A 9 -4.51 -11.84 -8.71
C LYS A 9 -5.09 -11.47 -7.35
N GLU A 10 -4.55 -10.46 -6.69
CA GLU A 10 -4.79 -10.24 -5.26
C GLU A 10 -5.73 -9.06 -4.97
N VAL A 11 -6.23 -8.37 -6.00
CA VAL A 11 -7.02 -7.15 -5.83
C VAL A 11 -8.26 -7.13 -6.72
N GLU A 12 -9.36 -6.63 -6.16
CA GLU A 12 -10.58 -6.32 -6.91
C GLU A 12 -10.43 -4.99 -7.64
N LYS A 13 -10.89 -4.94 -8.89
CA LYS A 13 -10.67 -3.82 -9.80
C LYS A 13 -11.99 -3.28 -10.33
N GLU A 14 -12.03 -1.97 -10.48
CA GLU A 14 -13.06 -1.25 -11.21
C GLU A 14 -12.46 -0.67 -12.50
N ILE A 15 -13.21 -0.68 -13.61
CA ILE A 15 -12.82 0.06 -14.81
C ILE A 15 -13.42 1.46 -14.74
N ILE A 16 -12.57 2.48 -14.78
CA ILE A 16 -12.99 3.89 -14.82
C ILE A 16 -12.42 4.59 -16.06
N ALA A 17 -12.98 5.74 -16.43
CA ALA A 17 -12.43 6.62 -17.46
C ALA A 17 -12.17 8.01 -16.88
N VAL A 18 -10.98 8.56 -17.15
CA VAL A 18 -10.58 9.93 -16.78
C VAL A 18 -9.94 10.55 -18.01
N ASP A 19 -10.47 11.69 -18.48
CA ASP A 19 -10.00 12.40 -19.67
C ASP A 19 -9.78 11.47 -20.88
N ASP A 20 -10.81 10.67 -21.20
CA ASP A 20 -10.85 9.66 -22.27
C ASP A 20 -9.87 8.48 -22.13
N ILE A 21 -9.05 8.43 -21.08
CA ILE A 21 -8.17 7.28 -20.80
C ILE A 21 -8.90 6.31 -19.87
N LYS A 22 -8.90 5.01 -20.23
CA LYS A 22 -9.44 3.93 -19.39
C LYS A 22 -8.38 3.42 -18.41
N TYR A 23 -8.80 3.17 -17.18
CA TYR A 23 -7.95 2.67 -16.11
C TYR A 23 -8.58 1.46 -15.43
N GLU A 24 -7.73 0.50 -15.05
CA GLU A 24 -8.03 -0.39 -13.94
C GLU A 24 -7.71 0.35 -12.64
N LYS A 25 -8.74 0.61 -11.85
CA LYS A 25 -8.65 1.26 -10.54
C LYS A 25 -8.73 0.22 -9.44
N VAL A 26 -7.83 0.36 -8.47
CA VAL A 26 -7.89 -0.37 -7.20
C VAL A 26 -7.84 0.64 -6.07
N GLN A 27 -8.72 0.47 -5.08
CA GLN A 27 -8.81 1.33 -3.91
C GLN A 27 -8.98 0.51 -2.63
N TRP A 28 -8.26 0.89 -1.59
CA TRP A 28 -8.40 0.31 -0.26
C TRP A 28 -7.98 1.31 0.81
N VAL A 29 -8.38 1.00 2.04
CA VAL A 29 -7.97 1.73 3.24
C VAL A 29 -7.04 0.83 4.03
N ASP A 30 -5.89 1.36 4.42
CA ASP A 30 -5.05 0.73 5.44
C ASP A 30 -5.06 1.57 6.71
N THR A 31 -4.86 0.91 7.84
CA THR A 31 -4.64 1.57 9.11
C THR A 31 -3.40 0.95 9.72
N LYS A 32 -2.45 1.80 10.08
CA LYS A 32 -1.20 1.42 10.70
C LYS A 32 -1.13 2.12 12.06
N SER A 33 -1.01 1.35 13.13
CA SER A 33 -0.65 1.92 14.42
C SER A 33 0.84 2.23 14.44
N SER A 34 1.22 3.25 15.19
CA SER A 34 2.63 3.53 15.48
C SER A 34 3.31 2.35 16.16
N CYS A 35 2.57 1.56 16.93
CA CYS A 35 3.08 0.47 17.74
C CYS A 35 2.10 -0.72 17.70
N GLU A 36 2.57 -1.87 17.25
CA GLU A 36 1.82 -3.15 17.32
C GLU A 36 2.41 -4.09 18.39
N ASP A 37 3.59 -3.76 18.93
CA ASP A 37 4.36 -4.58 19.87
C ASP A 37 4.79 -3.75 21.09
N GLU A 38 4.65 -4.33 22.29
CA GLU A 38 5.00 -3.73 23.58
C GLU A 38 6.45 -3.23 23.70
N SER A 39 7.34 -3.71 22.83
CA SER A 39 8.72 -3.24 22.71
C SER A 39 8.87 -1.85 22.07
N CYS A 40 7.82 -1.32 21.43
CA CYS A 40 7.88 -0.06 20.68
C CYS A 40 7.36 1.16 21.48
N LYS A 41 6.97 0.99 22.74
CA LYS A 41 6.29 2.00 23.57
C LYS A 41 7.11 3.28 23.80
N ASP A 42 8.43 3.20 23.77
CA ASP A 42 9.31 4.36 24.03
C ASP A 42 9.96 4.96 22.76
N ILE A 43 9.51 4.60 21.56
CA ILE A 43 10.14 5.02 20.29
C ILE A 43 9.20 5.95 19.51
N HIS A 44 9.52 7.25 19.47
CA HIS A 44 8.91 8.16 18.50
C HIS A 44 9.32 7.76 17.08
N GLN A 45 8.35 7.39 16.25
CA GLN A 45 8.61 6.97 14.88
C GLN A 45 8.53 8.16 13.92
N ASN A 46 9.64 8.47 13.27
CA ASN A 46 9.69 9.43 12.18
C ASN A 46 9.30 8.74 10.88
N ILE A 47 8.05 8.93 10.43
CA ILE A 47 7.52 8.28 9.24
C ILE A 47 7.35 9.30 8.12
N GLY A 48 8.07 9.13 7.02
CA GLY A 48 7.86 9.88 5.77
C GLY A 48 7.71 8.98 4.54
N LYS A 49 7.79 7.66 4.75
CA LYS A 49 7.73 6.63 3.73
C LYS A 49 6.60 5.66 4.08
N TRP A 50 5.54 5.70 3.29
CA TRP A 50 4.37 4.84 3.45
C TRP A 50 4.46 3.73 2.42
N ASN A 51 4.23 2.48 2.85
CA ASN A 51 4.14 1.35 1.94
C ASN A 51 2.93 0.52 2.30
N THR A 52 2.29 -0.06 1.29
CA THR A 52 1.25 -1.07 1.46
C THR A 52 1.80 -2.45 1.13
N ASN A 53 1.55 -3.36 2.06
CA ASN A 53 2.00 -4.75 2.01
C ASN A 53 0.95 -5.62 1.31
N PHE A 54 1.39 -6.45 0.37
CA PHE A 54 0.54 -7.46 -0.25
C PHE A 54 1.01 -8.85 0.15
N PHE A 55 0.05 -9.64 0.60
CA PHE A 55 0.24 -11.06 0.89
C PHE A 55 -0.17 -11.85 -0.35
N GLY A 56 0.59 -12.89 -0.66
CA GLY A 56 0.28 -13.74 -1.80
C GLY A 56 1.29 -14.86 -1.94
N ASP A 57 0.91 -15.87 -2.72
CA ASP A 57 1.84 -16.92 -3.13
C ASP A 57 2.73 -16.36 -4.25
N PHE A 58 3.82 -15.72 -3.82
CA PHE A 58 4.91 -15.31 -4.69
C PHE A 58 6.06 -16.31 -4.59
N ASN A 59 5.80 -17.63 -4.60
CA ASN A 59 6.83 -18.68 -4.49
C ASN A 59 7.98 -18.53 -5.51
N GLU A 60 7.73 -17.93 -6.68
CA GLU A 60 8.78 -17.58 -7.66
C GLU A 60 9.75 -16.49 -7.15
N PHE A 61 9.29 -15.65 -6.22
CA PHE A 61 10.03 -14.54 -5.62
C PHE A 61 10.48 -14.82 -4.17
N GLY A 62 9.93 -15.85 -3.51
CA GLY A 62 10.34 -16.30 -2.17
C GLY A 62 9.83 -15.43 -1.00
N PHE A 63 8.85 -14.54 -1.22
CA PHE A 63 8.30 -13.66 -0.19
C PHE A 63 6.81 -13.89 0.00
N LEU A 64 6.34 -13.99 1.25
CA LEU A 64 4.92 -14.07 1.59
C LEU A 64 4.27 -12.69 1.79
N ASN A 65 5.10 -11.65 1.93
CA ASN A 65 4.67 -10.27 2.18
C ASN A 65 5.61 -9.30 1.46
N ILE A 66 5.09 -8.49 0.55
CA ILE A 66 5.88 -7.57 -0.27
C ILE A 66 5.31 -6.14 -0.20
N PRO A 67 6.12 -5.12 0.18
CA PRO A 67 5.73 -3.72 0.11
C PRO A 67 5.78 -3.23 -1.35
N LEU A 68 4.65 -3.27 -2.05
CA LEU A 68 4.63 -3.08 -3.50
C LEU A 68 4.45 -1.63 -3.94
N PHE A 69 3.53 -0.90 -3.29
CA PHE A 69 3.33 0.53 -3.55
C PHE A 69 3.91 1.35 -2.41
N GLN A 70 4.55 2.45 -2.79
CA GLN A 70 5.21 3.38 -1.88
C GLN A 70 4.80 4.80 -2.21
N ALA A 71 4.50 5.60 -1.18
CA ALA A 71 4.32 7.04 -1.27
C ALA A 71 5.26 7.75 -0.30
N LEU A 72 5.84 8.86 -0.73
CA LEU A 72 6.64 9.74 0.12
C LEU A 72 5.81 10.96 0.49
N THR A 73 5.79 11.30 1.78
CA THR A 73 5.15 12.50 2.31
C THR A 73 6.16 13.29 3.14
N SER A 74 5.74 14.45 3.63
CA SER A 74 6.45 15.08 4.75
C SER A 74 6.56 14.10 5.92
N THR A 75 7.68 14.15 6.64
CA THR A 75 7.89 13.34 7.83
C THR A 75 6.92 13.76 8.92
N VAL A 76 6.20 12.79 9.47
CA VAL A 76 5.38 12.92 10.68
C VAL A 76 6.06 12.18 11.83
N ILE A 77 5.93 12.73 13.03
CA ILE A 77 6.34 12.08 14.28
C ILE A 77 5.09 11.40 14.82
N MET A 78 5.12 10.08 14.97
CA MET A 78 4.01 9.32 15.56
C MET A 78 4.33 8.93 17.01
N GLU A 79 3.37 9.13 17.90
CA GLU A 79 3.37 8.70 19.31
C GLU A 79 2.79 7.29 19.46
N GLU A 80 3.01 6.63 20.60
CA GLU A 80 2.66 5.20 20.86
C GLU A 80 1.20 4.85 20.54
N ASP A 81 0.26 5.78 20.78
CA ASP A 81 -1.17 5.55 20.61
C ASP A 81 -1.73 6.07 19.27
N ASP A 82 -0.87 6.63 18.42
CA ASP A 82 -1.29 7.17 17.13
C ASP A 82 -1.68 6.07 16.14
N ASN A 83 -2.81 6.29 15.48
CA ASN A 83 -3.26 5.48 14.35
C ASN A 83 -3.26 6.34 13.09
N VAL A 84 -2.54 5.90 12.06
CA VAL A 84 -2.59 6.54 10.74
C VAL A 84 -3.42 5.69 9.81
N THR A 85 -4.41 6.33 9.19
CA THR A 85 -5.25 5.72 8.16
C THR A 85 -4.87 6.29 6.80
N ASN A 86 -4.40 5.46 5.87
CA ASN A 86 -4.18 5.89 4.49
C ASN A 86 -5.28 5.34 3.58
N GLN A 87 -5.68 6.16 2.60
CA GLN A 87 -6.53 5.73 1.50
C GLN A 87 -5.67 5.65 0.25
N TRP A 88 -5.51 4.44 -0.28
CA TRP A 88 -4.73 4.20 -1.49
C TRP A 88 -5.66 4.17 -2.70
N THR A 89 -5.25 4.86 -3.76
CA THR A 89 -5.83 4.73 -5.09
C THR A 89 -4.71 4.44 -6.07
N VAL A 90 -4.77 3.29 -6.74
CA VAL A 90 -3.83 2.93 -7.80
C VAL A 90 -4.58 2.84 -9.11
N LEU A 91 -4.07 3.54 -10.12
CA LEU A 91 -4.60 3.56 -11.48
C LEU A 91 -3.56 2.93 -12.41
N ARG A 92 -3.95 1.86 -13.12
CA ARG A 92 -3.18 1.31 -14.23
C ARG A 92 -3.89 1.65 -15.53
N ALA A 93 -3.23 2.43 -16.37
CA ALA A 93 -3.76 2.72 -17.70
C ALA A 93 -3.93 1.41 -18.47
N MET A 94 -5.08 1.27 -19.13
CA MET A 94 -5.31 0.18 -20.07
C MET A 94 -4.75 0.66 -21.41
N ASP A 95 -3.72 -0.02 -21.91
CA ASP A 95 -3.29 0.20 -23.30
C ASP A 95 -4.48 -0.11 -24.23
N GLU A 96 -4.66 0.70 -25.28
CA GLU A 96 -5.71 0.50 -26.31
C GLU A 96 -5.52 -0.79 -27.12
#